data_AF-A0A840KFM3-F1
#
_entry.id   AF-A0A840KFM3-F1
#
_cell.length_a   1.000
_cell.length_b   1.000
_cell.length_c   1.000
_cell.angle_alpha   90.00
_cell.angle_beta   90.00
_cell.angle_gamma   90.00
#
_symmetry.space_group_name_H-M   'P 1'
#
loop_
_entity.id
_entity.type
_entity.pdbx_description
1 polymer ?
#
loop_
_entity_poly.entity_id
_entity_poly.type
_entity_poly.pdbx_seq_one_letter_code
_entity_poly.pdbx_strand_id
1 'polypeptide(L)'
;MSNGNLHSINNSIIDVSGNANIPINFEPNLQQISAESVIQDQQYDNDSWKIGKKYTRKLNLDDEQIEILDKLRFADNVFNEIEFCKIQILKQFLRSIEFFQKNCVPINKAYETVIDELSEIIVCLQYNYRKESLNYKYTYNSVQSEILNHILKLCENSVREVYGIKRKINIDFNYSNPDILYQYNKKIISKLETFLTENQHQILDADYKTNIILNETNTNRWKAKFDLVKEDYSNPLSFEREIFRLTDVNIKNPSVDAIFFEASKFVAGYDKTCALRLYVHYLHKDLNAPKFDRKQLTKTIQKNLFSTNEQLNDFEKILSGFIADRNLEKAIEKVNQIYLPKRKKIKIDHAAIKNIQSQHSETADILGQILNDDYEDENASIKTGKAKDENELTINIINKNSELQISKYLEELNLTDLQKEILDLFEKQSFNILQNDLEEFIKSKNMFMGSTINSVNDSCFEILDDILIEEEDEYFTINTEYYKKLLNND
;
A
#
# COMPACT_ATOMS: atom_id res chain seq x y z
N MET A 1 -37.59 -31.63 -62.90
CA MET A 1 -37.58 -30.66 -64.02
C MET A 1 -38.25 -29.41 -63.48
N SER A 2 -37.49 -28.51 -62.84
CA SER A 2 -36.95 -27.26 -63.43
C SER A 2 -38.08 -26.23 -63.60
N ASN A 3 -38.06 -24.97 -63.19
CA ASN A 3 -37.18 -23.98 -62.52
C ASN A 3 -38.16 -22.81 -62.17
N GLY A 4 -37.98 -21.86 -61.26
CA GLY A 4 -36.89 -21.43 -60.38
C GLY A 4 -37.24 -20.04 -59.78
N ASN A 5 -36.63 -19.74 -58.62
CA ASN A 5 -36.29 -18.46 -57.94
C ASN A 5 -37.39 -17.40 -57.70
N LEU A 6 -37.71 -16.91 -56.48
CA LEU A 6 -37.00 -16.52 -55.23
C LEU A 6 -36.39 -15.10 -55.23
N HIS A 7 -37.08 -14.14 -54.57
CA HIS A 7 -36.58 -13.12 -53.61
C HIS A 7 -37.70 -12.11 -53.29
N SER A 8 -38.24 -12.05 -52.07
CA SER A 8 -37.82 -11.24 -50.90
C SER A 8 -37.99 -9.72 -51.09
N ILE A 9 -38.86 -9.08 -50.28
CA ILE A 9 -38.57 -7.89 -49.46
C ILE A 9 -39.75 -7.64 -48.49
N ASN A 10 -39.38 -7.47 -47.22
CA ASN A 10 -40.21 -7.09 -46.07
C ASN A 10 -40.84 -5.70 -46.23
N ASN A 11 -42.12 -5.54 -45.86
CA ASN A 11 -42.71 -4.24 -45.47
C ASN A 11 -43.87 -4.47 -44.48
N SER A 12 -43.53 -4.58 -43.19
CA SER A 12 -44.49 -4.53 -42.09
C SER A 12 -44.93 -3.08 -41.86
N ILE A 13 -45.87 -2.60 -42.66
CA ILE A 13 -46.64 -1.38 -42.40
C ILE A 13 -47.80 -1.77 -41.49
N ILE A 14 -47.82 -1.27 -40.26
CA ILE A 14 -48.95 -1.43 -39.34
C ILE A 14 -49.93 -0.27 -39.61
N ASP A 15 -51.09 -0.63 -40.13
CA ASP A 15 -52.25 0.22 -40.35
C ASP A 15 -52.92 0.56 -39.00
N VAL A 16 -53.12 1.87 -38.74
CA VAL A 16 -53.71 2.40 -37.49
C VAL A 16 -55.04 3.11 -37.76
N SER A 17 -55.76 2.73 -38.82
CA SER A 17 -57.05 3.32 -39.24
C SER A 17 -58.25 3.04 -38.31
N GLY A 18 -58.03 2.69 -37.04
CA GLY A 18 -59.07 2.18 -36.14
C GLY A 18 -59.37 2.96 -34.86
N ASN A 19 -58.62 3.99 -34.47
CA ASN A 19 -58.87 4.68 -33.19
C ASN A 19 -59.30 6.14 -33.37
N ALA A 20 -60.54 6.39 -32.98
CA ALA A 20 -61.23 7.67 -33.05
C ALA A 20 -60.51 8.78 -32.27
N ASN A 21 -60.49 9.98 -32.86
CA ASN A 21 -59.94 11.21 -32.29
C ASN A 21 -60.69 11.61 -31.01
N ILE A 22 -60.05 11.45 -29.85
CA ILE A 22 -60.49 12.08 -28.60
C ILE A 22 -59.82 13.46 -28.52
N PRO A 23 -60.58 14.58 -28.57
CA PRO A 23 -60.00 15.90 -28.43
C PRO A 23 -59.57 16.11 -26.96
N ILE A 24 -58.28 16.36 -26.74
CA ILE A 24 -57.74 16.72 -25.43
C ILE A 24 -58.05 18.19 -25.19
N ASN A 25 -58.90 18.47 -24.20
CA ASN A 25 -59.32 19.82 -23.81
C ASN A 25 -58.41 20.33 -22.68
N PHE A 26 -57.76 21.48 -22.87
CA PHE A 26 -56.85 22.10 -21.91
C PHE A 26 -57.51 23.33 -21.27
N GLU A 27 -58.27 23.16 -20.19
CA GLU A 27 -58.50 24.23 -19.20
C GLU A 27 -58.71 23.66 -17.79
N PRO A 28 -58.14 24.30 -16.74
CA PRO A 28 -58.21 23.81 -15.37
C PRO A 28 -59.42 24.41 -14.63
N ASN A 29 -60.40 23.57 -14.27
CA ASN A 29 -61.47 23.98 -13.37
C ASN A 29 -61.04 23.81 -11.90
N LEU A 30 -60.81 24.94 -11.23
CA LEU A 30 -60.77 25.07 -9.78
C LEU A 30 -62.13 24.71 -9.18
N GLN A 31 -62.20 23.66 -8.36
CA GLN A 31 -63.14 23.61 -7.24
C GLN A 31 -62.45 23.01 -6.00
N GLN A 32 -62.43 23.82 -4.95
CA GLN A 32 -61.89 23.55 -3.63
C GLN A 32 -62.59 22.38 -2.97
N ILE A 33 -61.81 21.39 -2.50
CA ILE A 33 -62.17 20.61 -1.30
C ILE A 33 -60.93 20.57 -0.41
N SER A 34 -61.11 21.14 0.77
CA SER A 34 -60.14 21.33 1.85
C SER A 34 -59.91 20.06 2.67
N ALA A 35 -58.64 19.66 2.81
CA ALA A 35 -58.07 19.10 4.04
C ALA A 35 -56.54 19.00 3.89
N GLU A 36 -55.84 19.70 4.76
CA GLU A 36 -54.40 19.70 5.06
C GLU A 36 -53.59 18.54 4.44
N SER A 37 -52.90 18.83 3.35
CA SER A 37 -51.63 18.19 3.05
C SER A 37 -50.62 19.30 2.74
N VAL A 38 -49.54 19.31 3.51
CA VAL A 38 -48.39 20.18 3.31
C VAL A 38 -47.76 19.78 1.98
N ILE A 39 -48.21 20.42 0.90
CA ILE A 39 -47.48 20.44 -0.36
C ILE A 39 -46.32 21.39 -0.12
N GLN A 40 -45.18 20.84 0.32
CA GLN A 40 -43.91 21.50 0.08
C GLN A 40 -43.79 21.62 -1.44
N ASP A 41 -43.89 22.85 -1.94
CA ASP A 41 -43.38 23.21 -3.26
C ASP A 41 -41.90 22.79 -3.30
N GLN A 42 -41.63 21.57 -3.76
CA GLN A 42 -40.32 21.19 -4.26
C GLN A 42 -40.15 21.92 -5.60
N GLN A 43 -39.87 23.22 -5.53
CA GLN A 43 -39.23 23.93 -6.62
C GLN A 43 -37.90 23.21 -6.85
N TYR A 44 -37.82 22.47 -7.95
CA TYR A 44 -36.58 21.88 -8.43
C TYR A 44 -35.62 23.04 -8.74
N ASP A 45 -34.71 23.34 -7.81
CA ASP A 45 -33.67 24.36 -8.02
C ASP A 45 -32.69 23.83 -9.08
N ASN A 46 -32.93 24.22 -10.34
CA ASN A 46 -32.18 23.81 -11.53
C ASN A 46 -30.67 24.13 -11.43
N ASP A 47 -30.27 24.97 -10.47
CA ASP A 47 -28.90 25.40 -10.24
C ASP A 47 -28.22 24.73 -9.03
N SER A 48 -28.86 23.74 -8.38
CA SER A 48 -28.30 23.09 -7.18
C SER A 48 -26.95 22.39 -7.40
N TRP A 49 -26.56 22.17 -8.66
CA TRP A 49 -25.29 21.56 -9.05
C TRP A 49 -24.11 22.56 -9.06
N LYS A 50 -24.37 23.87 -9.10
CA LYS A 50 -23.32 24.88 -9.15
C LYS A 50 -22.54 24.94 -7.83
N ILE A 51 -21.22 25.12 -7.91
CA ILE A 51 -20.30 24.94 -6.78
C ILE A 51 -20.54 25.99 -5.69
N GLY A 52 -20.67 27.26 -6.06
CA GLY A 52 -20.93 28.35 -5.14
C GLY A 52 -22.19 28.08 -4.33
N LYS A 53 -23.31 27.84 -5.00
CA LYS A 53 -24.59 27.49 -4.36
C LYS A 53 -24.51 26.25 -3.48
N LYS A 54 -23.79 25.20 -3.92
CA LYS A 54 -23.62 23.96 -3.15
C LYS A 54 -22.85 24.17 -1.85
N TYR A 55 -21.83 25.03 -1.85
CA TYR A 55 -20.95 25.24 -0.69
C TYR A 55 -21.22 26.52 0.10
N THR A 56 -22.21 27.35 -0.29
CA THR A 56 -22.56 28.61 0.38
C THR A 56 -22.60 28.48 1.91
N ARG A 57 -23.37 27.52 2.43
CA ARG A 57 -23.53 27.32 3.88
C ARG A 57 -22.27 26.78 4.56
N LYS A 58 -21.50 25.92 3.87
CA LYS A 58 -20.31 25.26 4.45
C LYS A 58 -19.10 26.18 4.50
N LEU A 59 -19.01 27.13 3.57
CA LEU A 59 -17.90 28.07 3.46
C LEU A 59 -18.26 29.49 3.92
N ASN A 60 -19.54 29.75 4.25
CA ASN A 60 -20.06 31.07 4.62
C ASN A 60 -19.72 32.13 3.55
N LEU A 61 -20.09 31.83 2.31
CA LEU A 61 -19.77 32.64 1.14
C LEU A 61 -20.68 33.87 1.03
N ASP A 62 -20.12 34.98 0.55
CA ASP A 62 -20.87 36.13 0.06
C ASP A 62 -21.32 35.95 -1.42
N ASP A 63 -22.14 36.89 -1.91
CA ASP A 63 -22.73 36.80 -3.26
C ASP A 63 -21.67 36.86 -4.37
N GLU A 64 -20.59 37.64 -4.19
CA GLU A 64 -19.50 37.76 -5.16
C GLU A 64 -18.70 36.45 -5.24
N GLN A 65 -18.38 35.86 -4.08
CA GLN A 65 -17.72 34.57 -3.98
C GLN A 65 -18.56 33.45 -4.60
N ILE A 66 -19.89 33.46 -4.39
CA ILE A 66 -20.80 32.49 -5.02
C ILE A 66 -20.71 32.60 -6.54
N GLU A 67 -20.76 33.81 -7.11
CA GLU A 67 -20.68 34.01 -8.56
C GLU A 67 -19.34 33.51 -9.13
N ILE A 68 -18.23 33.78 -8.43
CA ILE A 68 -16.90 33.31 -8.85
C ILE A 68 -16.83 31.78 -8.79
N LEU A 69 -17.29 31.16 -7.70
CA LEU A 69 -17.24 29.71 -7.55
C LEU A 69 -18.17 28.99 -8.53
N ASP A 70 -19.29 29.59 -8.93
CA ASP A 70 -20.21 29.04 -9.92
C ASP A 70 -19.62 28.97 -11.35
N LYS A 71 -18.50 29.69 -11.61
CA LYS A 71 -17.72 29.61 -12.86
C LYS A 71 -16.73 28.44 -12.87
N LEU A 72 -16.53 27.76 -11.73
CA LEU A 72 -15.55 26.69 -11.58
C LEU A 72 -16.09 25.32 -11.99
N ARG A 73 -15.16 24.43 -12.35
CA ARG A 73 -15.41 23.02 -12.65
C ARG A 73 -14.27 22.19 -12.08
N PHE A 74 -14.59 21.27 -11.17
CA PHE A 74 -13.62 20.30 -10.68
C PHE A 74 -13.34 19.24 -11.76
N ALA A 75 -12.09 18.78 -11.81
CA ALA A 75 -11.74 17.60 -12.57
C ALA A 75 -12.23 16.34 -11.83
N ASP A 76 -12.69 15.35 -12.60
CA ASP A 76 -13.09 14.05 -12.08
C ASP A 76 -11.86 13.25 -11.68
N ASN A 77 -11.54 13.27 -10.39
CA ASN A 77 -10.45 12.48 -9.83
C ASN A 77 -10.74 12.10 -8.38
N VAL A 78 -10.09 11.03 -7.92
CA VAL A 78 -10.33 10.45 -6.58
C VAL A 78 -10.08 11.45 -5.45
N PHE A 79 -9.16 12.40 -5.63
CA PHE A 79 -8.89 13.43 -4.62
C PHE A 79 -10.06 14.41 -4.50
N ASN A 80 -10.65 14.80 -5.64
CA ASN A 80 -11.82 15.66 -5.69
C ASN A 80 -13.08 14.93 -5.25
N GLU A 81 -13.19 13.61 -5.33
CA GLU A 81 -14.32 12.87 -4.75
C GLU A 81 -14.43 13.02 -3.22
N ILE A 82 -13.32 13.32 -2.54
CA ILE A 82 -13.30 13.56 -1.10
C ILE A 82 -13.79 14.97 -0.82
N GLU A 83 -14.98 15.08 -0.19
CA GLU A 83 -15.60 16.37 0.11
C GLU A 83 -14.71 17.30 0.95
N PHE A 84 -14.00 16.76 1.94
CA PHE A 84 -13.08 17.55 2.77
C PHE A 84 -11.96 18.17 1.91
N CYS A 85 -11.38 17.41 0.98
CA CYS A 85 -10.36 17.91 0.07
C CYS A 85 -10.92 19.02 -0.82
N LYS A 86 -12.11 18.84 -1.42
CA LYS A 86 -12.80 19.89 -2.19
C LYS A 86 -12.94 21.18 -1.39
N ILE A 87 -13.41 21.10 -0.14
CA ILE A 87 -13.58 22.26 0.74
C ILE A 87 -12.25 22.99 0.96
N GLN A 88 -11.15 22.26 1.16
CA GLN A 88 -9.83 22.87 1.41
C GLN A 88 -9.26 23.51 0.15
N ILE A 89 -9.49 22.91 -1.02
CA ILE A 89 -9.14 23.50 -2.31
C ILE A 89 -9.90 24.81 -2.52
N LEU A 90 -11.22 24.82 -2.27
CA LEU A 90 -12.04 26.03 -2.39
C LEU A 90 -11.59 27.13 -1.43
N LYS A 91 -11.26 26.79 -0.18
CA LYS A 91 -10.70 27.76 0.78
C LYS A 91 -9.38 28.34 0.29
N GLN A 92 -8.47 27.49 -0.21
CA GLN A 92 -7.18 27.95 -0.76
C GLN A 92 -7.39 28.83 -2.01
N PHE A 93 -8.35 28.47 -2.85
CA PHE A 93 -8.73 29.25 -4.03
C PHE A 93 -9.27 30.63 -3.64
N LEU A 94 -10.22 30.72 -2.71
CA LEU A 94 -10.78 31.99 -2.26
C LEU A 94 -9.70 32.91 -1.66
N ARG A 95 -8.80 32.36 -0.84
CA ARG A 95 -7.63 33.10 -0.34
C ARG A 95 -6.72 33.60 -1.45
N SER A 96 -6.56 32.82 -2.51
CA SER A 96 -5.77 33.21 -3.70
C SER A 96 -6.44 34.35 -4.47
N ILE A 97 -7.77 34.33 -4.61
CA ILE A 97 -8.54 35.42 -5.23
C ILE A 97 -8.42 36.70 -4.40
N GLU A 98 -8.60 36.61 -3.08
CA GLU A 98 -8.43 37.75 -2.17
C GLU A 98 -7.00 38.32 -2.24
N PHE A 99 -5.99 37.44 -2.34
CA PHE A 99 -4.61 37.84 -2.56
C PHE A 99 -4.42 38.62 -3.87
N PHE A 100 -5.03 38.16 -4.96
CA PHE A 100 -4.99 38.88 -6.24
C PHE A 100 -5.66 40.25 -6.15
N GLN A 101 -6.84 40.34 -5.55
CA GLN A 101 -7.55 41.60 -5.37
C GLN A 101 -6.73 42.61 -4.55
N LYS A 102 -5.99 42.15 -3.53
CA LYS A 102 -5.18 43.03 -2.67
C LYS A 102 -3.81 43.40 -3.24
N ASN A 103 -3.12 42.47 -3.89
CA ASN A 103 -1.69 42.60 -4.21
C ASN A 103 -1.39 42.67 -5.72
N CYS A 104 -2.39 42.41 -6.57
CA CYS A 104 -2.22 42.39 -8.01
C CYS A 104 -3.12 43.42 -8.66
N VAL A 105 -2.55 44.58 -8.97
CA VAL A 105 -3.26 45.66 -9.66
C VAL A 105 -3.06 45.53 -11.17
N PRO A 106 -4.13 45.68 -11.98
CA PRO A 106 -4.02 45.77 -13.44
C PRO A 106 -3.07 46.88 -13.88
N ILE A 107 -2.37 46.67 -15.00
CA ILE A 107 -1.54 47.75 -15.57
C ILE A 107 -2.46 48.84 -16.12
N ASN A 108 -3.53 48.42 -16.79
CA ASN A 108 -4.61 49.30 -17.21
C ASN A 108 -5.71 49.37 -16.13
N LYS A 109 -5.78 50.49 -15.42
CA LYS A 109 -6.77 50.77 -14.36
C LYS A 109 -8.24 50.80 -14.85
N ALA A 110 -8.48 50.67 -16.16
CA ALA A 110 -9.83 50.50 -16.68
C ALA A 110 -10.42 49.11 -16.38
N TYR A 111 -9.58 48.12 -16.05
CA TYR A 111 -10.02 46.80 -15.59
C TYR A 111 -10.10 46.75 -14.07
N GLU A 112 -11.12 46.08 -13.56
CA GLU A 112 -11.33 45.90 -12.13
C GLU A 112 -10.34 44.89 -11.55
N THR A 113 -10.11 43.76 -12.24
CA THR A 113 -9.17 42.72 -11.82
C THR A 113 -8.11 42.39 -12.87
N VAL A 114 -7.01 41.79 -12.42
CA VAL A 114 -5.95 41.28 -13.31
C VAL A 114 -6.45 40.16 -14.22
N ILE A 115 -7.47 39.42 -13.77
CA ILE A 115 -8.11 38.37 -14.55
C ILE A 115 -8.87 39.02 -15.73
N ASP A 116 -9.55 40.13 -15.50
CA ASP A 116 -10.27 40.86 -16.55
C ASP A 116 -9.34 41.41 -17.63
N GLU A 117 -8.20 41.97 -17.22
CA GLU A 117 -7.17 42.46 -18.13
C GLU A 117 -6.58 41.32 -18.96
N LEU A 118 -6.30 40.16 -18.34
CA LEU A 118 -5.76 39.00 -19.04
C LEU A 118 -6.78 38.37 -19.99
N SER A 119 -8.05 38.32 -19.60
CA SER A 119 -9.12 37.86 -20.48
C SER A 119 -9.23 38.72 -21.74
N GLU A 120 -9.09 40.05 -21.62
CA GLU A 120 -9.03 40.93 -22.81
C GLU A 120 -7.84 40.57 -23.70
N ILE A 121 -6.64 40.48 -23.11
CA ILE A 121 -5.40 40.17 -23.85
C ILE A 121 -5.57 38.86 -24.63
N ILE A 122 -6.13 37.82 -24.00
CA ILE A 122 -6.37 36.54 -24.64
C ILE A 122 -7.40 36.65 -25.76
N VAL A 123 -8.54 37.30 -25.53
CA VAL A 123 -9.58 37.47 -26.56
C VAL A 123 -9.04 38.23 -27.77
N CYS A 124 -8.28 39.29 -27.56
CA CYS A 124 -7.69 40.09 -28.62
C CYS A 124 -6.59 39.33 -29.39
N LEU A 125 -5.66 38.67 -28.69
CA LEU A 125 -4.51 38.03 -29.32
C LEU A 125 -4.84 36.67 -29.94
N GLN A 126 -5.75 35.90 -29.35
CA GLN A 126 -6.06 34.53 -29.80
C GLN A 126 -7.24 34.51 -30.80
N TYR A 127 -8.28 35.30 -30.55
CA TYR A 127 -9.54 35.22 -31.32
C TYR A 127 -9.78 36.45 -32.20
N ASN A 128 -9.10 37.56 -31.93
CA ASN A 128 -9.21 38.83 -32.67
C ASN A 128 -10.67 39.32 -32.81
N TYR A 129 -11.48 39.13 -31.76
CA TYR A 129 -12.87 39.56 -31.76
C TYR A 129 -13.01 41.05 -31.46
N ARG A 130 -13.95 41.69 -32.17
CA ARG A 130 -14.30 43.09 -31.91
C ARG A 130 -14.98 43.21 -30.55
N LYS A 131 -14.53 44.19 -29.77
CA LYS A 131 -15.09 44.55 -28.46
C LYS A 131 -16.61 44.75 -28.55
N GLU A 132 -17.33 44.27 -27.53
CA GLU A 132 -18.80 44.27 -27.42
C GLU A 132 -19.58 43.39 -28.41
N SER A 133 -18.92 42.65 -29.32
CA SER A 133 -19.63 41.65 -30.13
C SER A 133 -20.18 40.51 -29.26
N LEU A 134 -21.23 39.82 -29.73
CA LEU A 134 -21.78 38.67 -29.01
C LEU A 134 -20.72 37.59 -28.77
N ASN A 135 -19.91 37.30 -29.78
CA ASN A 135 -18.80 36.36 -29.70
C ASN A 135 -17.75 36.82 -28.69
N TYR A 136 -17.44 38.12 -28.68
CA TYR A 136 -16.53 38.70 -27.67
C TYR A 136 -17.05 38.44 -26.26
N LYS A 137 -18.31 38.75 -25.95
CA LYS A 137 -18.86 38.57 -24.59
C LYS A 137 -18.86 37.10 -24.15
N TYR A 138 -19.26 36.20 -25.05
CA TYR A 138 -19.25 34.77 -24.76
C TYR A 138 -17.83 34.24 -24.51
N THR A 139 -16.89 34.54 -25.40
CA THR A 139 -15.50 34.09 -25.30
C THR A 139 -14.81 34.72 -24.11
N TYR A 140 -15.07 36.00 -23.80
CA TYR A 140 -14.52 36.66 -22.62
C TYR A 140 -14.90 35.94 -21.32
N ASN A 141 -16.18 35.58 -21.14
CA ASN A 141 -16.63 34.82 -19.98
C ASN A 141 -16.06 33.39 -19.94
N SER A 142 -15.90 32.75 -21.10
CA SER A 142 -15.25 31.44 -21.22
C SER A 142 -13.78 31.51 -20.78
N VAL A 143 -13.04 32.48 -21.29
CA VAL A 143 -11.62 32.71 -20.96
C VAL A 143 -11.43 33.01 -19.48
N GLN A 144 -12.30 33.86 -18.88
CA GLN A 144 -12.28 34.08 -17.43
C GLN A 144 -12.44 32.77 -16.67
N SER A 145 -13.42 31.95 -17.07
CA SER A 145 -13.66 30.64 -16.44
C SER A 145 -12.44 29.72 -16.61
N GLU A 146 -11.77 29.72 -17.75
CA GLU A 146 -10.56 28.93 -17.99
C GLU A 146 -9.40 29.38 -17.10
N ILE A 147 -9.17 30.69 -16.94
CA ILE A 147 -8.17 31.24 -16.03
C ILE A 147 -8.45 30.82 -14.59
N LEU A 148 -9.69 30.98 -14.13
CA LEU A 148 -10.11 30.61 -12.77
C LEU A 148 -9.94 29.10 -12.52
N ASN A 149 -10.32 28.26 -13.49
CA ASN A 149 -10.11 26.82 -13.40
C ASN A 149 -8.63 26.42 -13.40
N HIS A 150 -7.78 27.15 -14.12
CA HIS A 150 -6.34 26.94 -14.06
C HIS A 150 -5.76 27.30 -12.67
N ILE A 151 -6.18 28.42 -12.08
CA ILE A 151 -5.83 28.80 -10.71
C ILE A 151 -6.32 27.74 -9.70
N LEU A 152 -7.53 27.20 -9.90
CA LEU A 152 -8.07 26.12 -9.08
C LEU A 152 -7.18 24.87 -9.12
N LYS A 153 -6.66 24.49 -10.30
CA LYS A 153 -5.72 23.36 -10.43
C LYS A 153 -4.42 23.59 -9.65
N LEU A 154 -3.90 24.81 -9.65
CA LEU A 154 -2.71 25.17 -8.85
C LEU A 154 -3.00 25.07 -7.35
N CYS A 155 -4.17 25.54 -6.91
CA CYS A 155 -4.62 25.37 -5.53
C CYS A 155 -4.79 23.89 -5.16
N GLU A 156 -5.35 23.07 -6.04
CA GLU A 156 -5.48 21.62 -5.86
C GLU A 156 -4.12 20.94 -5.66
N ASN A 157 -3.12 21.30 -6.48
CA ASN A 157 -1.75 20.80 -6.30
C ASN A 157 -1.11 21.25 -4.98
N SER A 158 -1.36 22.48 -4.53
CA SER A 158 -0.88 22.97 -3.22
C SER A 158 -1.49 22.15 -2.06
N VAL A 159 -2.81 21.90 -2.08
CA VAL A 159 -3.47 21.08 -1.05
C VAL A 159 -2.99 19.62 -1.10
N ARG A 160 -2.77 19.05 -2.29
CA ARG A 160 -2.19 17.72 -2.44
C ARG A 160 -0.82 17.62 -1.80
N GLU A 161 0.01 18.64 -1.97
CA GLU A 161 1.36 18.69 -1.42
C GLU A 161 1.33 18.70 0.11
N VAL A 162 0.49 19.55 0.72
CA VAL A 162 0.28 19.56 2.18
C VAL A 162 -0.21 18.21 2.71
N TYR A 163 -1.06 17.53 1.94
CA TYR A 163 -1.53 16.19 2.31
C TYR A 163 -0.58 15.06 1.92
N GLY A 164 0.64 15.35 1.45
CA GLY A 164 1.67 14.34 1.19
C GLY A 164 1.40 13.48 -0.05
N ILE A 165 0.62 13.98 -1.00
CA ILE A 165 0.33 13.29 -2.27
C ILE A 165 1.37 13.73 -3.30
N LYS A 166 2.24 12.79 -3.70
CA LYS A 166 3.33 13.06 -4.66
C LYS A 166 2.85 13.29 -6.09
N ARG A 167 1.72 12.70 -6.48
CA ARG A 167 1.18 12.84 -7.84
C ARG A 167 0.48 14.19 -7.99
N LYS A 168 1.06 15.08 -8.80
CA LYS A 168 0.46 16.37 -9.19
C LYS A 168 -0.43 16.20 -10.43
N ILE A 169 -1.44 17.04 -10.56
CA ILE A 169 -2.22 17.15 -11.81
C ILE A 169 -1.49 18.03 -12.81
N ASN A 170 -1.83 17.83 -14.08
CA ASN A 170 -1.36 18.66 -15.17
C ASN A 170 -1.87 20.12 -15.01
N ILE A 171 -0.93 21.06 -15.06
CA ILE A 171 -1.10 22.52 -14.98
C ILE A 171 -0.72 23.21 -16.29
N ASP A 172 -0.88 22.51 -17.42
CA ASP A 172 -0.70 23.10 -18.74
C ASP A 172 -1.82 24.12 -19.00
N PHE A 173 -1.40 25.29 -19.46
CA PHE A 173 -2.31 26.35 -19.86
C PHE A 173 -2.75 26.15 -21.31
N ASN A 174 -4.03 26.34 -21.60
CA ASN A 174 -4.63 26.01 -22.90
C ASN A 174 -4.15 26.89 -24.07
N TYR A 175 -3.33 27.92 -23.82
CA TYR A 175 -2.92 28.91 -24.80
C TYR A 175 -1.43 28.78 -25.12
N SER A 176 -1.09 28.67 -26.40
CA SER A 176 0.30 28.51 -26.86
C SER A 176 0.96 29.81 -27.30
N ASN A 177 0.23 30.93 -27.35
CA ASN A 177 0.78 32.21 -27.77
C ASN A 177 1.81 32.72 -26.73
N PRO A 178 3.05 33.05 -27.14
CA PRO A 178 4.13 33.42 -26.22
C PRO A 178 3.84 34.71 -25.43
N ASP A 179 3.14 35.68 -26.02
CA ASP A 179 2.81 36.94 -25.33
C ASP A 179 1.76 36.70 -24.24
N ILE A 180 0.76 35.85 -24.53
CA ILE A 180 -0.24 35.41 -23.55
C ILE A 180 0.47 34.71 -22.39
N LEU A 181 1.34 33.74 -22.69
CA LEU A 181 2.08 32.99 -21.68
C LEU A 181 2.99 33.88 -20.85
N TYR A 182 3.69 34.83 -21.45
CA TYR A 182 4.53 35.78 -20.73
C TYR A 182 3.72 36.63 -19.75
N GLN A 183 2.60 37.21 -20.22
CA GLN A 183 1.75 38.04 -19.36
C GLN A 183 1.10 37.21 -18.26
N TYR A 184 0.62 36.01 -18.57
CA TYR A 184 0.01 35.10 -17.60
C TYR A 184 0.99 34.68 -16.51
N ASN A 185 2.21 34.28 -16.89
CA ASN A 185 3.23 33.88 -15.93
C ASN A 185 3.65 35.03 -15.02
N LYS A 186 3.87 36.22 -15.61
CA LYS A 186 4.29 37.41 -14.88
C LYS A 186 3.22 37.96 -13.94
N LYS A 187 1.95 37.96 -14.36
CA LYS A 187 0.86 38.59 -13.59
C LYS A 187 0.19 37.63 -12.60
N ILE A 188 0.08 36.34 -12.94
CA ILE A 188 -0.62 35.33 -12.13
C ILE A 188 0.37 34.32 -11.55
N ILE A 189 1.04 33.51 -12.37
CA ILE A 189 1.74 32.29 -11.89
C ILE A 189 2.85 32.60 -10.90
N SER A 190 3.80 33.45 -11.26
CA SER A 190 4.94 33.78 -10.40
C SER A 190 4.54 34.31 -9.02
N LYS A 191 3.49 35.13 -8.95
CA LYS A 191 2.97 35.67 -7.69
C LYS A 191 2.17 34.62 -6.91
N LEU A 192 1.39 33.82 -7.62
CA LEU A 192 0.55 32.80 -7.02
C LEU A 192 1.39 31.68 -6.42
N GLU A 193 2.44 31.21 -7.10
CA GLU A 193 3.32 30.16 -6.58
C GLU A 193 3.96 30.58 -5.25
N THR A 194 4.49 31.81 -5.18
CA THR A 194 5.02 32.36 -3.92
C THR A 194 3.95 32.39 -2.83
N PHE A 195 2.76 32.91 -3.14
CA PHE A 195 1.65 32.96 -2.19
C PHE A 195 1.21 31.57 -1.72
N LEU A 196 1.08 30.61 -2.64
CA LEU A 196 0.63 29.25 -2.33
C LEU A 196 1.62 28.53 -1.42
N THR A 197 2.93 28.73 -1.61
CA THR A 197 3.96 28.17 -0.72
C THR A 197 3.91 28.79 0.67
N GLU A 198 3.79 30.12 0.76
CA GLU A 198 3.73 30.81 2.05
C GLU A 198 2.44 30.48 2.83
N ASN A 199 1.32 30.33 2.12
CA ASN A 199 0.00 30.14 2.72
C ASN A 199 -0.33 28.68 3.11
N GLN A 200 0.57 27.71 2.85
CA GLN A 200 0.32 26.29 3.14
C GLN A 200 -0.10 26.04 4.59
N HIS A 201 0.45 26.78 5.55
CA HIS A 201 0.14 26.66 6.98
C HIS A 201 -1.33 26.97 7.34
N GLN A 202 -2.09 27.62 6.45
CA GLN A 202 -3.51 27.91 6.64
C GLN A 202 -4.44 26.80 6.10
N ILE A 203 -3.87 25.79 5.45
CA ILE A 203 -4.61 24.60 5.04
C ILE A 203 -4.78 23.72 6.28
N LEU A 204 -6.03 23.39 6.60
CA LEU A 204 -6.30 22.57 7.77
C LEU A 204 -5.84 21.14 7.53
N ASP A 205 -5.30 20.52 8.58
CA ASP A 205 -4.97 19.10 8.55
C ASP A 205 -6.21 18.26 8.24
N ALA A 206 -5.99 17.17 7.48
CA ALA A 206 -7.03 16.22 7.16
C ALA A 206 -7.60 15.60 8.45
N ASP A 207 -8.93 15.48 8.51
CA ASP A 207 -9.60 14.80 9.62
C ASP A 207 -9.30 13.28 9.63
N TYR A 208 -9.70 12.59 10.71
CA TYR A 208 -9.43 11.16 10.86
C TYR A 208 -10.00 10.33 9.70
N LYS A 209 -11.25 10.63 9.27
CA LYS A 209 -11.93 9.91 8.19
C LYS A 209 -11.26 10.15 6.83
N THR A 210 -10.89 11.39 6.53
CA THR A 210 -10.20 11.77 5.30
C THR A 210 -8.81 11.13 5.25
N ASN A 211 -8.08 11.07 6.35
CA ASN A 211 -6.79 10.36 6.38
C ASN A 211 -6.93 8.88 6.00
N ILE A 212 -7.98 8.19 6.45
CA ILE A 212 -8.22 6.79 6.07
C ILE A 212 -8.40 6.67 4.55
N ILE A 213 -9.23 7.52 3.94
CA ILE A 213 -9.50 7.49 2.49
C ILE A 213 -8.23 7.85 1.69
N LEU A 214 -7.47 8.85 2.16
CA LEU A 214 -6.21 9.26 1.53
C LEU A 214 -5.16 8.15 1.57
N ASN A 215 -5.07 7.40 2.67
CA ASN A 215 -4.13 6.31 2.85
C ASN A 215 -4.56 5.02 2.12
N GLU A 216 -5.86 4.80 1.93
CA GLU A 216 -6.40 3.72 1.10
C GLU A 216 -5.96 3.88 -0.37
N THR A 217 -5.99 5.10 -0.88
CA THR A 217 -5.65 5.42 -2.27
C THR A 217 -4.14 5.61 -2.49
N ASN A 218 -3.41 6.10 -1.50
CA ASN A 218 -1.96 6.36 -1.57
C ASN A 218 -1.21 5.50 -0.56
N THR A 219 -0.89 4.26 -0.95
CA THR A 219 -0.36 3.21 -0.06
C THR A 219 0.98 3.54 0.60
N ASN A 220 1.78 4.43 0.02
CA ASN A 220 3.09 4.85 0.54
C ASN A 220 3.06 6.16 1.36
N ARG A 221 1.90 6.80 1.53
CA ARG A 221 1.77 8.10 2.20
C ARG A 221 2.22 8.07 3.67
N TRP A 222 2.02 6.94 4.35
CA TRP A 222 2.39 6.76 5.75
C TRP A 222 3.90 6.89 6.00
N LYS A 223 4.76 6.69 4.99
CA LYS A 223 6.23 6.73 5.15
C LYS A 223 6.72 8.07 5.70
N ALA A 224 6.21 9.18 5.18
CA ALA A 224 6.60 10.51 5.64
C ALA A 224 6.22 10.73 7.13
N LYS A 225 5.02 10.30 7.53
CA LYS A 225 4.59 10.35 8.93
C LYS A 225 5.41 9.41 9.80
N PHE A 226 5.75 8.23 9.30
CA PHE A 226 6.56 7.26 10.01
C PHE A 226 8.00 7.75 10.22
N ASP A 227 8.58 8.45 9.27
CA ASP A 227 9.91 9.06 9.42
C ASP A 227 9.91 10.13 10.52
N LEU A 228 8.87 10.98 10.60
CA LEU A 228 8.70 11.90 11.74
C LEU A 228 8.62 11.16 13.08
N VAL A 229 7.88 10.05 13.14
CA VAL A 229 7.77 9.22 14.37
C VAL A 229 9.12 8.59 14.76
N LYS A 230 10.02 8.32 13.81
CA LYS A 230 11.39 7.87 14.12
C LYS A 230 12.25 9.01 14.66
N GLU A 231 12.13 10.20 14.09
CA GLU A 231 12.89 11.38 14.51
C GLU A 231 12.51 11.81 15.93
N ASP A 232 11.22 11.73 16.26
CA ASP A 232 10.68 12.05 17.60
C ASP A 232 10.80 10.89 18.61
N TYR A 233 11.60 9.86 18.30
CA TYR A 233 11.74 8.69 19.15
C TYR A 233 12.29 9.05 20.54
N SER A 234 11.43 8.92 21.55
CA SER A 234 11.78 9.22 22.95
C SER A 234 11.77 7.98 23.85
N ASN A 235 10.75 7.12 23.69
CA ASN A 235 10.50 5.98 24.58
C ASN A 235 9.77 4.85 23.82
N PRO A 236 10.12 3.56 24.02
CA PRO A 236 9.46 2.43 23.37
C PRO A 236 7.93 2.43 23.46
N LEU A 237 7.35 2.73 24.64
CA LEU A 237 5.89 2.75 24.84
C LEU A 237 5.20 3.89 24.08
N SER A 238 5.82 5.07 24.04
CA SER A 238 5.29 6.21 23.30
C SER A 238 5.35 5.97 21.79
N PHE A 239 6.46 5.39 21.33
CA PHE A 239 6.63 4.98 19.94
C PHE A 239 5.58 3.95 19.53
N GLU A 240 5.40 2.89 20.32
CA GLU A 240 4.38 1.86 20.08
C GLU A 240 2.98 2.47 19.92
N ARG A 241 2.58 3.37 20.83
CA ARG A 241 1.29 4.07 20.74
C ARG A 241 1.15 4.89 19.46
N GLU A 242 2.21 5.57 19.04
CA GLU A 242 2.17 6.39 17.83
C GLU A 242 2.14 5.54 16.56
N ILE A 243 2.80 4.38 16.55
CA ILE A 243 2.65 3.38 15.49
C ILE A 243 1.22 2.88 15.40
N PHE A 244 0.57 2.56 16.54
CA PHE A 244 -0.84 2.16 16.52
C PHE A 244 -1.76 3.26 15.97
N ARG A 245 -1.55 4.52 16.35
CA ARG A 245 -2.30 5.66 15.78
C ARG A 245 -2.09 5.78 14.27
N LEU A 246 -0.86 5.60 13.81
CA LEU A 246 -0.54 5.60 12.39
C LEU A 246 -1.23 4.43 11.67
N THR A 247 -1.28 3.25 12.27
CA THR A 247 -1.99 2.09 11.75
C THR A 247 -3.51 2.31 11.70
N ASP A 248 -4.10 2.96 12.70
CA ASP A 248 -5.54 3.22 12.76
C ASP A 248 -6.00 4.08 11.57
N VAL A 249 -5.22 5.09 11.19
CA VAL A 249 -5.49 5.89 9.99
C VAL A 249 -5.10 5.19 8.69
N ASN A 250 -4.46 4.01 8.75
CA ASN A 250 -4.10 3.17 7.60
C ASN A 250 -4.89 1.86 7.58
N ILE A 251 -6.01 1.75 8.30
CA ILE A 251 -6.77 0.50 8.44
C ILE A 251 -7.24 -0.10 7.11
N LYS A 252 -7.50 0.74 6.10
CA LYS A 252 -7.88 0.35 4.74
C LYS A 252 -6.70 0.29 3.75
N ASN A 253 -5.50 0.63 4.18
CA ASN A 253 -4.32 0.62 3.32
C ASN A 253 -3.85 -0.84 3.16
N PRO A 254 -3.67 -1.35 1.92
CA PRO A 254 -3.17 -2.71 1.70
C PRO A 254 -1.76 -2.94 2.25
N SER A 255 -0.97 -1.89 2.51
CA SER A 255 0.40 -1.97 3.05
C SER A 255 0.48 -1.64 4.55
N VAL A 256 -0.59 -1.87 5.31
CA VAL A 256 -0.64 -1.62 6.76
C VAL A 256 0.30 -2.53 7.55
N ASP A 257 0.51 -3.75 7.06
CA ASP A 257 1.47 -4.73 7.57
C ASP A 257 2.91 -4.19 7.50
N ALA A 258 3.27 -3.51 6.40
CA ALA A 258 4.59 -2.93 6.21
C ALA A 258 4.93 -1.87 7.27
N ILE A 259 3.94 -1.17 7.83
CA ILE A 259 4.14 -0.21 8.92
C ILE A 259 4.69 -0.92 10.16
N PHE A 260 4.05 -2.02 10.57
CA PHE A 260 4.49 -2.82 11.73
C PHE A 260 5.85 -3.47 11.49
N PHE A 261 6.10 -3.96 10.27
CA PHE A 261 7.38 -4.55 9.92
C PHE A 261 8.53 -3.54 10.03
N GLU A 262 8.40 -2.37 9.40
CA GLU A 262 9.42 -1.32 9.46
C GLU A 262 9.59 -0.78 10.89
N ALA A 263 8.49 -0.65 11.65
CA ALA A 263 8.54 -0.26 13.06
C ALA A 263 9.32 -1.27 13.92
N SER A 264 9.09 -2.58 13.70
CA SER A 264 9.81 -3.65 14.41
C SER A 264 11.32 -3.62 14.13
N LYS A 265 11.70 -3.36 12.86
CA LYS A 265 13.09 -3.23 12.44
C LYS A 265 13.79 -2.04 13.08
N PHE A 266 13.12 -0.89 13.17
CA PHE A 266 13.67 0.31 13.80
C PHE A 266 13.89 0.11 15.31
N VAL A 267 12.87 -0.39 16.02
CA VAL A 267 12.93 -0.52 17.49
C VAL A 267 13.85 -1.65 17.95
N ALA A 268 14.19 -2.61 17.08
CA ALA A 268 15.09 -3.71 17.41
C ALA A 268 16.47 -3.26 17.96
N GLY A 269 16.93 -2.06 17.60
CA GLY A 269 18.16 -1.47 18.15
C GLY A 269 18.04 -0.89 19.56
N TYR A 270 16.82 -0.64 20.05
CA TYR A 270 16.55 0.05 21.31
C TYR A 270 15.83 -0.82 22.34
N ASP A 271 14.75 -1.48 21.93
CA ASP A 271 13.93 -2.33 22.81
C ASP A 271 13.52 -3.63 22.10
N LYS A 272 14.10 -4.72 22.58
CA LYS A 272 13.90 -6.05 22.01
C LYS A 272 12.45 -6.53 22.18
N THR A 273 11.84 -6.30 23.35
CA THR A 273 10.48 -6.76 23.65
C THR A 273 9.45 -6.01 22.80
N CYS A 274 9.61 -4.70 22.65
CA CYS A 274 8.77 -3.88 21.79
C CYS A 274 8.90 -4.27 20.31
N ALA A 275 10.11 -4.55 19.83
CA ALA A 275 10.33 -5.00 18.46
C ALA A 275 9.61 -6.33 18.18
N LEU A 276 9.72 -7.31 19.09
CA LEU A 276 9.03 -8.60 18.92
C LEU A 276 7.50 -8.46 18.97
N ARG A 277 6.95 -7.59 19.84
CA ARG A 277 5.51 -7.31 19.87
C ARG A 277 5.01 -6.73 18.54
N LEU A 278 5.70 -5.73 18.01
CA LEU A 278 5.36 -5.13 16.71
C LEU A 278 5.46 -6.14 15.57
N TYR A 279 6.42 -7.07 15.62
CA TYR A 279 6.54 -8.14 14.61
C TYR A 279 5.37 -9.14 14.67
N VAL A 280 4.86 -9.46 15.86
CA VAL A 280 3.64 -10.28 16.00
C VAL A 280 2.43 -9.54 15.42
N HIS A 281 2.32 -8.22 15.62
CA HIS A 281 1.27 -7.42 14.99
C HIS A 281 1.39 -7.37 13.46
N TYR A 282 2.61 -7.32 12.93
CA TYR A 282 2.87 -7.49 11.49
C TYR A 282 2.30 -8.81 10.97
N LEU A 283 2.68 -9.94 11.59
CA LEU A 283 2.20 -11.26 11.18
C LEU A 283 0.68 -11.41 11.29
N HIS A 284 0.07 -10.83 12.33
CA HIS A 284 -1.38 -10.82 12.46
C HIS A 284 -2.07 -10.12 11.28
N LYS A 285 -1.49 -9.01 10.78
CA LYS A 285 -2.03 -8.28 9.64
C LYS A 285 -1.74 -8.98 8.31
N ASP A 286 -0.55 -9.54 8.14
CA ASP A 286 -0.15 -10.33 6.95
C ASP A 286 -1.01 -11.61 6.79
N LEU A 287 -1.34 -12.30 7.89
CA LEU A 287 -2.25 -13.46 7.87
C LEU A 287 -3.69 -13.13 7.43
N ASN A 288 -4.11 -11.87 7.60
CA ASN A 288 -5.42 -11.40 7.20
C ASN A 288 -5.40 -10.73 5.81
N ALA A 289 -4.23 -10.57 5.20
CA ALA A 289 -4.06 -9.99 3.88
C ALA A 289 -4.37 -11.02 2.77
N PRO A 290 -4.80 -10.57 1.57
CA PRO A 290 -5.12 -11.47 0.46
C PRO A 290 -3.89 -12.20 -0.13
N LYS A 291 -2.68 -11.69 0.12
CA LYS A 291 -1.41 -12.34 -0.21
C LYS A 291 -0.59 -12.44 1.06
N PHE A 292 -0.12 -13.64 1.37
CA PHE A 292 0.73 -13.92 2.52
C PHE A 292 2.19 -13.85 2.07
N ASP A 293 2.85 -12.71 2.31
CA ASP A 293 4.23 -12.45 1.85
C ASP A 293 5.29 -12.93 2.87
N ARG A 294 4.92 -13.12 4.15
CA ARG A 294 5.72 -13.70 5.24
C ARG A 294 7.17 -13.18 5.30
N LYS A 295 7.34 -11.86 5.29
CA LYS A 295 8.67 -11.22 5.33
C LYS A 295 9.37 -11.49 6.65
N GLN A 296 10.52 -12.12 6.57
CA GLN A 296 11.35 -12.40 7.73
C GLN A 296 12.23 -11.20 8.10
N LEU A 297 12.51 -11.04 9.39
CA LEU A 297 13.52 -10.09 9.86
C LEU A 297 14.89 -10.47 9.28
N THR A 298 15.72 -9.50 8.90
CA THR A 298 17.04 -9.78 8.33
C THR A 298 17.99 -10.44 9.35
N LYS A 299 18.95 -11.24 8.88
CA LYS A 299 19.93 -11.96 9.72
C LYS A 299 20.62 -11.04 10.76
N THR A 300 20.89 -9.78 10.40
CA THR A 300 21.47 -8.77 11.31
C THR A 300 20.54 -8.39 12.45
N ILE A 301 19.25 -8.18 12.15
CA ILE A 301 18.24 -7.82 13.16
C ILE A 301 17.98 -9.01 14.09
N GLN A 302 17.96 -10.23 13.55
CA GLN A 302 17.82 -11.45 14.36
C GLN A 302 18.96 -11.61 15.38
N LYS A 303 20.22 -11.37 14.96
CA LYS A 303 21.39 -11.36 15.85
C LYS A 303 21.32 -10.27 16.94
N ASN A 304 20.72 -9.13 16.62
CA ASN A 304 20.53 -8.05 17.60
C ASN A 304 19.43 -8.38 18.63
N LEU A 305 18.35 -9.02 18.17
CA LEU A 305 17.20 -9.37 19.01
C LEU A 305 17.50 -10.57 19.93
N PHE A 306 18.18 -11.61 19.44
CA PHE A 306 18.40 -12.84 20.20
C PHE A 306 19.87 -13.02 20.55
N SER A 307 20.16 -13.17 21.85
CA SER A 307 21.52 -13.42 22.33
C SER A 307 21.85 -14.90 22.46
N THR A 308 20.83 -15.76 22.46
CA THR A 308 20.97 -17.23 22.58
C THR A 308 20.03 -17.94 21.61
N ASN A 309 20.46 -19.09 21.08
CA ASN A 309 19.63 -19.92 20.18
C ASN A 309 18.34 -20.42 20.86
N GLU A 310 18.33 -20.55 22.20
CA GLU A 310 17.11 -20.91 22.93
C GLU A 310 16.01 -19.84 22.81
N GLN A 311 16.38 -18.55 22.87
CA GLN A 311 15.41 -17.45 22.73
C GLN A 311 14.82 -17.38 21.32
N LEU A 312 15.63 -17.71 20.30
CA LEU A 312 15.19 -17.78 18.91
C LEU A 312 14.20 -18.94 18.73
N ASN A 313 14.56 -20.15 19.19
CA ASN A 313 13.68 -21.32 19.12
C ASN A 313 12.38 -21.14 19.92
N ASP A 314 12.42 -20.45 21.06
CA ASP A 314 11.22 -20.12 21.83
C ASP A 314 10.32 -19.14 21.07
N PHE A 315 10.92 -18.13 20.42
CA PHE A 315 10.17 -17.20 19.59
C PHE A 315 9.54 -17.89 18.39
N GLU A 316 10.25 -18.79 17.71
CA GLU A 316 9.70 -19.61 16.62
C GLU A 316 8.53 -20.49 17.08
N LYS A 317 8.61 -21.07 18.28
CA LYS A 317 7.49 -21.80 18.89
C LYS A 317 6.29 -20.90 19.16
N ILE A 318 6.52 -19.64 19.56
CA ILE A 318 5.45 -18.67 19.75
C ILE A 318 4.82 -18.30 18.40
N LEU A 319 5.63 -18.07 17.36
CA LEU A 319 5.15 -17.74 16.03
C LEU A 319 4.38 -18.89 15.38
N SER A 320 4.89 -20.11 15.45
CA SER A 320 4.19 -21.32 14.96
C SER A 320 2.90 -21.57 15.71
N GLY A 321 2.89 -21.41 17.03
CA GLY A 321 1.67 -21.46 17.84
C GLY A 321 0.67 -20.35 17.50
N PHE A 322 1.15 -19.15 17.18
CA PHE A 322 0.31 -18.02 16.78
C PHE A 322 -0.33 -18.23 15.39
N ILE A 323 0.41 -18.78 14.43
CA ILE A 323 -0.12 -19.12 13.10
C ILE A 323 -1.24 -20.17 13.21
N ALA A 324 -1.10 -21.14 14.14
CA ALA A 324 -2.10 -22.17 14.38
C ALA A 324 -3.32 -21.66 15.16
N ASP A 325 -3.11 -20.98 16.29
CA ASP A 325 -4.20 -20.57 17.21
C ASP A 325 -4.87 -19.25 16.79
N ARG A 326 -4.21 -18.42 15.97
CA ARG A 326 -4.59 -17.04 15.59
C ARG A 326 -4.90 -16.10 16.77
N ASN A 327 -4.47 -16.45 17.98
CA ASN A 327 -4.74 -15.67 19.19
C ASN A 327 -3.60 -14.67 19.47
N LEU A 328 -3.86 -13.39 19.17
CA LEU A 328 -2.90 -12.29 19.30
C LEU A 328 -2.50 -12.01 20.75
N GLU A 329 -3.45 -11.99 21.68
CA GLU A 329 -3.19 -11.68 23.09
C GLU A 329 -2.26 -12.72 23.73
N LYS A 330 -2.55 -14.00 23.49
CA LYS A 330 -1.74 -15.13 23.96
C LYS A 330 -0.31 -15.09 23.40
N ALA A 331 -0.14 -14.63 22.16
CA ALA A 331 1.18 -14.48 21.54
C ALA A 331 1.96 -13.33 22.17
N ILE A 332 1.33 -12.16 22.37
CA ILE A 332 1.95 -10.99 23.00
C ILE A 332 2.37 -11.28 24.44
N GLU A 333 1.52 -11.95 25.23
CA GLU A 333 1.86 -12.33 26.61
C GLU A 333 3.10 -13.22 26.68
N LYS A 334 3.20 -14.20 25.78
CA LYS A 334 4.37 -15.08 25.70
C LYS A 334 5.62 -14.32 25.24
N VAL A 335 5.48 -13.36 24.32
CA VAL A 335 6.61 -12.52 23.86
C VAL A 335 7.20 -11.71 25.02
N ASN A 336 6.36 -11.15 25.89
CA ASN A 336 6.80 -10.41 27.07
C ASN A 336 7.62 -11.27 28.06
N GLN A 337 7.50 -12.61 27.97
CA GLN A 337 8.18 -13.55 28.86
C GLN A 337 9.50 -14.10 28.29
N ILE A 338 9.83 -13.83 27.02
CA ILE A 338 11.01 -14.41 26.34
C ILE A 338 12.32 -14.03 27.02
N TYR A 339 12.44 -12.77 27.45
CA TYR A 339 13.65 -12.26 28.10
C TYR A 339 13.64 -12.41 29.62
N LEU A 340 12.55 -12.94 30.21
CA LEU A 340 12.52 -13.23 31.64
C LEU A 340 13.40 -14.44 31.96
N PRO A 341 14.17 -14.41 33.05
CA PRO A 341 15.01 -15.52 33.44
C PRO A 341 14.14 -16.76 33.69
N LYS A 342 14.27 -17.78 32.84
CA LYS A 342 13.65 -19.08 33.08
C LYS A 342 14.17 -19.64 34.40
N ARG A 343 13.27 -19.93 35.34
CA ARG A 343 13.62 -20.59 36.60
C ARG A 343 14.37 -21.89 36.27
N LYS A 344 15.60 -22.03 36.75
CA LYS A 344 16.38 -23.27 36.57
C LYS A 344 15.54 -24.43 37.13
N LYS A 345 15.09 -25.35 36.27
CA LYS A 345 14.56 -26.63 36.74
C LYS A 345 15.71 -27.35 37.42
N ILE A 346 15.69 -27.40 38.74
CA ILE A 346 16.58 -28.25 39.51
C ILE A 346 16.17 -29.69 39.16
N LYS A 347 16.84 -30.29 38.17
CA LYS A 347 16.81 -31.74 37.99
C LYS A 347 17.64 -32.29 39.14
N ILE A 348 16.95 -32.70 40.20
CA ILE A 348 17.57 -33.51 41.24
C ILE A 348 17.88 -34.86 40.60
N ASP A 349 19.17 -35.13 40.39
CA ASP A 349 19.63 -36.42 39.91
C ASP A 349 19.49 -37.45 41.04
N HIS A 350 18.41 -38.23 41.00
CA HIS A 350 18.16 -39.29 41.97
C HIS A 350 19.21 -40.41 41.92
N ALA A 351 19.92 -40.59 40.81
CA ALA A 351 21.03 -41.54 40.73
C ALA A 351 22.25 -40.98 41.47
N ALA A 352 22.55 -39.69 41.34
CA ALA A 352 23.58 -39.03 42.14
C ALA A 352 23.24 -39.07 43.64
N ILE A 353 21.97 -38.87 44.04
CA ILE A 353 21.56 -39.00 45.45
C ILE A 353 21.71 -40.44 45.97
N LYS A 354 21.32 -41.44 45.18
CA LYS A 354 21.50 -42.85 45.57
C LYS A 354 22.98 -43.23 45.65
N ASN A 355 23.80 -42.73 44.74
CA ASN A 355 25.23 -42.98 44.71
C ASN A 355 25.94 -42.30 45.89
N ILE A 356 25.49 -41.09 46.27
CA ILE A 356 25.91 -40.39 47.49
C ILE A 356 25.45 -41.15 48.74
N GLN A 357 24.22 -41.69 48.79
CA GLN A 357 23.75 -42.53 49.90
C GLN A 357 24.53 -43.85 50.04
N SER A 358 24.89 -44.51 48.94
CA SER A 358 25.75 -45.71 48.97
C SER A 358 27.18 -45.37 49.34
N GLN A 359 27.72 -44.25 48.85
CA GLN A 359 29.04 -43.78 49.24
C GLN A 359 29.07 -43.40 50.73
N HIS A 360 28.05 -42.75 51.29
CA HIS A 360 28.01 -42.42 52.72
C HIS A 360 27.90 -43.63 53.67
N SER A 361 27.47 -44.80 53.17
CA SER A 361 27.50 -46.04 53.96
C SER A 361 28.92 -46.57 54.14
N GLU A 362 29.78 -46.43 53.13
CA GLU A 362 31.20 -46.86 53.19
C GLU A 362 32.11 -45.72 53.68
N THR A 363 31.73 -44.46 53.46
CA THR A 363 32.52 -43.28 53.85
C THR A 363 32.43 -43.00 55.35
N ALA A 364 31.41 -43.50 56.08
CA ALA A 364 31.35 -43.39 57.55
C ALA A 364 32.44 -44.22 58.25
N ASP A 365 32.79 -45.39 57.70
CA ASP A 365 33.87 -46.23 58.21
C ASP A 365 35.25 -45.71 57.82
N ILE A 366 35.35 -45.13 56.62
CA ILE A 366 36.61 -44.57 56.10
C ILE A 366 36.91 -43.19 56.75
N LEU A 367 35.90 -42.37 57.08
CA LEU A 367 36.07 -41.11 57.83
C LEU A 367 36.53 -41.32 59.28
N GLY A 368 36.23 -42.48 59.87
CA GLY A 368 36.79 -42.86 61.18
C GLY A 368 38.28 -43.24 61.11
N GLN A 369 38.77 -43.64 59.94
CA GLN A 369 40.17 -44.08 59.73
C GLN A 369 41.05 -43.01 59.05
N ILE A 370 40.48 -42.02 58.35
CA ILE A 370 41.24 -40.95 57.67
C ILE A 370 41.38 -39.68 58.53
N LEU A 371 40.69 -39.56 59.67
CA LEU A 371 40.89 -38.45 60.63
C LEU A 371 42.19 -38.58 61.47
N ASN A 372 43.12 -39.46 61.08
CA ASN A 372 44.35 -39.73 61.83
C ASN A 372 45.67 -39.51 61.06
N ASP A 373 45.67 -38.92 59.84
CA ASP A 373 46.92 -38.53 59.16
C ASP A 373 46.71 -37.26 58.28
N ASP A 374 46.95 -36.10 58.89
CA ASP A 374 47.86 -35.01 58.47
C ASP A 374 48.08 -34.60 56.96
N TYR A 375 47.93 -33.27 56.76
CA TYR A 375 48.56 -32.31 55.81
C TYR A 375 48.09 -32.07 54.34
N GLU A 376 47.79 -30.77 54.12
CA GLU A 376 48.25 -29.83 53.06
C GLU A 376 47.85 -29.92 51.55
N ASP A 377 47.11 -28.89 51.15
CA ASP A 377 47.36 -27.88 50.09
C ASP A 377 47.13 -28.10 48.57
N GLU A 378 46.76 -26.95 47.97
CA GLU A 378 46.91 -26.46 46.59
C GLU A 378 45.97 -26.86 45.41
N ASN A 379 45.20 -25.85 44.99
CA ASN A 379 45.06 -25.25 43.64
C ASN A 379 45.23 -26.12 42.37
N ALA A 380 44.23 -26.09 41.47
CA ALA A 380 44.47 -25.97 40.03
C ALA A 380 43.26 -25.47 39.21
N SER A 381 43.52 -24.41 38.44
CA SER A 381 42.70 -23.86 37.36
C SER A 381 42.74 -24.75 36.11
N ILE A 382 41.66 -24.83 35.32
CA ILE A 382 41.71 -25.31 33.92
C ILE A 382 40.98 -24.34 32.98
N LYS A 383 41.69 -23.96 31.92
CA LYS A 383 41.26 -23.14 30.79
C LYS A 383 40.71 -24.01 29.64
N THR A 384 39.70 -23.44 28.96
CA THR A 384 39.41 -23.41 27.51
C THR A 384 39.17 -24.69 26.70
N GLY A 385 38.03 -24.68 25.98
CA GLY A 385 37.86 -25.32 24.67
C GLY A 385 36.82 -24.55 23.84
N LYS A 386 37.28 -23.71 22.90
CA LYS A 386 36.45 -23.13 21.84
C LYS A 386 36.22 -24.22 20.80
N ALA A 387 34.96 -24.57 20.53
CA ALA A 387 34.56 -25.23 19.29
C ALA A 387 33.77 -24.22 18.45
N LYS A 388 34.26 -23.98 17.24
CA LYS A 388 33.55 -23.33 16.15
C LYS A 388 32.48 -24.29 15.65
N ASP A 389 31.23 -23.89 15.69
CA ASP A 389 30.20 -24.43 14.80
C ASP A 389 29.52 -23.23 14.13
N GLU A 390 29.80 -23.08 12.84
CA GLU A 390 29.19 -22.12 11.92
C GLU A 390 27.83 -22.67 11.47
N ASN A 391 26.91 -22.92 12.42
CA ASN A 391 25.53 -23.24 12.07
C ASN A 391 24.75 -21.94 11.89
N GLU A 392 24.31 -21.76 10.65
CA GLU A 392 23.59 -20.62 10.13
C GLU A 392 22.31 -20.33 10.93
N LEU A 393 22.13 -19.07 11.31
CA LEU A 393 20.95 -18.59 12.03
C LEU A 393 19.95 -18.03 11.00
N THR A 394 18.92 -18.81 10.70
CA THR A 394 17.71 -18.37 9.99
C THR A 394 16.48 -18.75 10.80
N ILE A 395 15.44 -17.89 10.77
CA ILE A 395 14.15 -18.21 11.36
C ILE A 395 13.43 -19.19 10.43
N ASN A 396 13.34 -20.45 10.83
CA ASN A 396 12.67 -21.51 10.07
C ASN A 396 11.34 -21.82 10.74
N ILE A 397 10.29 -21.07 10.41
CA ILE A 397 8.94 -21.39 10.91
C ILE A 397 8.39 -22.57 10.10
N ILE A 398 8.61 -23.77 10.63
CA ILE A 398 8.05 -25.02 10.13
C ILE A 398 6.52 -24.95 10.22
N ASN A 399 5.85 -24.87 9.07
CA ASN A 399 4.44 -25.20 8.99
C ASN A 399 4.34 -26.71 9.23
N LYS A 400 3.84 -27.13 10.38
CA LYS A 400 3.33 -28.50 10.55
C LYS A 400 2.02 -28.61 9.79
N ASN A 401 2.10 -28.61 8.47
CA ASN A 401 1.11 -29.09 7.51
C ASN A 401 1.86 -29.51 6.25
N SER A 402 2.80 -30.42 6.44
CA SER A 402 3.27 -31.29 5.40
C SER A 402 3.39 -32.64 6.09
N GLU A 403 2.54 -33.57 5.67
CA GLU A 403 2.86 -34.98 5.81
C GLU A 403 4.31 -35.17 5.34
N LEU A 404 5.05 -36.06 6.01
CA LEU A 404 6.40 -36.48 5.61
C LEU A 404 6.36 -37.00 4.17
N GLN A 405 6.39 -36.11 3.18
CA GLN A 405 6.79 -36.43 1.84
C GLN A 405 8.31 -36.46 1.90
N ILE A 406 8.83 -37.68 1.95
CA ILE A 406 10.22 -37.97 1.61
C ILE A 406 10.46 -37.29 0.26
N SER A 407 11.15 -36.15 0.25
CA SER A 407 11.41 -35.42 -0.97
C SER A 407 12.41 -36.23 -1.79
N LYS A 408 12.04 -36.52 -3.03
CA LYS A 408 12.87 -37.25 -4.00
C LYS A 408 14.19 -36.51 -4.31
N TYR A 409 14.21 -35.19 -4.12
CA TYR A 409 15.34 -34.30 -4.39
C TYR A 409 15.97 -33.78 -3.09
N LEU A 410 17.27 -33.42 -3.15
CA LEU A 410 18.03 -32.84 -2.05
C LEU A 410 17.35 -31.58 -1.50
N GLU A 411 17.23 -31.46 -0.18
CA GLU A 411 16.63 -30.27 0.47
C GLU A 411 17.45 -29.00 0.20
N GLU A 412 18.75 -29.13 -0.05
CA GLU A 412 19.69 -28.03 -0.35
C GLU A 412 19.34 -27.29 -1.65
N LEU A 413 18.66 -27.94 -2.60
CA LEU A 413 18.31 -27.35 -3.90
C LEU A 413 17.16 -26.32 -3.81
N ASN A 414 16.41 -26.26 -2.70
CA ASN A 414 15.27 -25.36 -2.50
C ASN A 414 14.29 -25.25 -3.69
N LEU A 415 14.09 -26.36 -4.42
CA LEU A 415 13.24 -26.37 -5.61
C LEU A 415 11.77 -26.09 -5.26
N THR A 416 11.17 -25.18 -6.03
CA THR A 416 9.73 -24.91 -6.01
C THR A 416 8.95 -26.12 -6.55
N ASP A 417 7.67 -26.24 -6.17
CA ASP A 417 6.82 -27.36 -6.58
C ASP A 417 6.69 -27.46 -8.12
N LEU A 418 6.71 -26.32 -8.82
CA LEU A 418 6.68 -26.27 -10.27
C LEU A 418 7.99 -26.74 -10.92
N GLN A 419 9.14 -26.44 -10.33
CA GLN A 419 10.43 -26.96 -10.80
C GLN A 419 10.52 -28.48 -10.61
N LYS A 420 9.97 -29.01 -9.51
CA LYS A 420 9.85 -30.47 -9.28
C LYS A 420 8.94 -31.12 -10.32
N GLU A 421 7.78 -30.52 -10.62
CA GLU A 421 6.88 -30.99 -11.68
C GLU A 421 7.56 -31.03 -13.05
N ILE A 422 8.41 -30.06 -13.37
CA ILE A 422 9.17 -30.03 -14.63
C ILE A 422 10.22 -31.15 -14.64
N LEU A 423 10.99 -31.33 -13.57
CA LEU A 423 11.96 -32.41 -13.46
C LEU A 423 11.31 -33.80 -13.56
N ASP A 424 10.14 -33.98 -12.94
CA ASP A 424 9.34 -35.21 -13.08
C ASP A 424 8.79 -35.40 -14.52
N LEU A 425 8.52 -34.32 -15.26
CA LEU A 425 8.13 -34.38 -16.67
C LEU A 425 9.29 -34.86 -17.54
N PHE A 426 10.50 -34.36 -17.30
CA PHE A 426 11.72 -34.85 -17.96
C PHE A 426 11.96 -36.33 -17.66
N GLU A 427 11.78 -36.78 -16.43
CA GLU A 427 11.92 -38.20 -16.09
C GLU A 427 10.91 -39.10 -16.83
N LYS A 428 9.66 -38.65 -16.96
CA LYS A 428 8.60 -39.39 -17.69
C LYS A 428 8.85 -39.46 -19.20
N GLN A 429 9.55 -38.48 -19.75
CA GLN A 429 9.85 -38.38 -21.18
C GLN A 429 11.28 -38.81 -21.52
N SER A 430 11.93 -39.61 -20.65
CA SER A 430 13.29 -40.13 -20.87
C SER A 430 14.35 -39.04 -21.04
N PHE A 431 14.20 -37.94 -20.30
CA PHE A 431 15.11 -36.78 -20.24
C PHE A 431 15.27 -36.00 -21.55
N ASN A 432 14.31 -36.13 -22.46
CA ASN A 432 14.28 -35.42 -23.73
C ASN A 432 12.84 -34.97 -24.04
N ILE A 433 12.63 -33.66 -24.21
CA ILE A 433 11.31 -33.06 -24.43
C ILE A 433 11.37 -32.12 -25.65
N LEU A 434 10.39 -32.20 -26.55
CA LEU A 434 10.25 -31.19 -27.63
C LEU A 434 9.97 -29.80 -27.02
N GLN A 435 10.62 -28.77 -27.55
CA GLN A 435 10.42 -27.40 -27.05
C GLN A 435 8.93 -26.98 -27.09
N ASN A 436 8.19 -27.36 -28.13
CA ASN A 436 6.76 -27.06 -28.26
C ASN A 436 5.90 -27.70 -27.16
N ASP A 437 6.21 -28.95 -26.78
CA ASP A 437 5.45 -29.69 -25.76
C ASP A 437 5.71 -29.12 -24.36
N LEU A 438 6.97 -28.72 -24.09
CA LEU A 438 7.33 -28.03 -22.84
C LEU A 438 6.71 -26.62 -22.79
N GLU A 439 6.66 -25.91 -23.92
CA GLU A 439 6.05 -24.58 -24.00
C GLU A 439 4.54 -24.63 -23.72
N GLU A 440 3.84 -25.63 -24.25
CA GLU A 440 2.40 -25.84 -23.99
C GLU A 440 2.14 -26.16 -22.51
N PHE A 441 2.99 -27.01 -21.91
CA PHE A 441 2.91 -27.33 -20.48
C PHE A 441 3.14 -26.09 -19.60
N ILE A 442 4.16 -25.28 -19.89
CA ILE A 442 4.50 -24.08 -19.09
C ILE A 442 3.46 -22.95 -19.31
N LYS A 443 2.91 -22.80 -20.53
CA LYS A 443 1.80 -21.87 -20.82
C LYS A 443 0.55 -22.24 -20.03
N SER A 444 0.25 -23.54 -19.86
CA SER A 444 -0.89 -23.99 -19.04
C SER A 444 -0.78 -23.56 -17.56
N LYS A 445 0.44 -23.27 -17.09
CA LYS A 445 0.76 -22.78 -15.74
C LYS A 445 0.97 -21.26 -15.66
N ASN A 446 0.66 -20.50 -16.72
CA ASN A 446 0.84 -19.05 -16.84
C ASN A 446 2.28 -18.55 -16.62
N MET A 447 3.28 -19.33 -17.03
CA MET A 447 4.71 -18.94 -16.92
C MET A 447 5.38 -18.85 -18.30
N PHE A 448 6.58 -18.26 -18.34
CA PHE A 448 7.39 -18.17 -19.55
C PHE A 448 8.48 -19.25 -19.55
N MET A 449 8.62 -19.98 -20.66
CA MET A 449 9.52 -21.12 -20.79
C MET A 449 10.98 -20.78 -20.45
N GLY A 450 11.56 -19.75 -21.09
CA GLY A 450 12.96 -19.37 -20.85
C GLY A 450 13.24 -18.94 -19.40
N SER A 451 12.32 -18.22 -18.75
CA SER A 451 12.49 -17.83 -17.34
C SER A 451 12.43 -19.02 -16.39
N THR A 452 11.65 -20.04 -16.74
CA THR A 452 11.45 -21.23 -15.90
C THR A 452 12.64 -22.17 -16.00
N ILE A 453 13.17 -22.38 -17.21
CA ILE A 453 14.38 -23.19 -17.46
C ILE A 453 15.59 -22.54 -16.79
N ASN A 454 15.78 -21.23 -16.96
CA ASN A 454 16.86 -20.50 -16.29
C ASN A 454 16.75 -20.63 -14.76
N SER A 455 15.54 -20.52 -14.21
CA SER A 455 15.34 -20.68 -12.78
C SER A 455 15.67 -22.09 -12.26
N VAL A 456 15.38 -23.15 -13.04
CA VAL A 456 15.80 -24.52 -12.70
C VAL A 456 17.32 -24.63 -12.76
N ASN A 457 17.94 -24.15 -13.83
CA ASN A 457 19.39 -24.20 -14.02
C ASN A 457 20.13 -23.42 -12.93
N ASP A 458 19.69 -22.21 -12.59
CA ASP A 458 20.26 -21.40 -11.50
C ASP A 458 20.17 -22.11 -10.15
N SER A 459 19.07 -22.82 -9.89
CA SER A 459 18.87 -23.57 -8.62
C SER A 459 19.78 -24.80 -8.53
N CYS A 460 20.18 -25.37 -9.66
CA CYS A 460 21.02 -26.57 -9.71
C CYS A 460 22.50 -26.27 -9.98
N PHE A 461 22.84 -25.05 -10.43
CA PHE A 461 24.19 -24.65 -10.82
C PHE A 461 25.19 -24.74 -9.67
N GLU A 462 24.80 -24.34 -8.45
CA GLU A 462 25.69 -24.38 -7.28
C GLU A 462 26.11 -25.81 -6.87
N ILE A 463 25.33 -26.83 -7.25
CA ILE A 463 25.60 -28.23 -6.89
C ILE A 463 26.26 -28.99 -8.04
N LEU A 464 25.87 -28.67 -9.28
CA LEU A 464 26.38 -29.35 -10.47
C LEU A 464 27.64 -28.71 -11.04
N ASP A 465 27.93 -27.46 -10.67
CA ASP A 465 28.91 -26.56 -11.32
C ASP A 465 28.68 -26.45 -12.85
N ASP A 466 27.46 -26.75 -13.30
CA ASP A 466 27.07 -26.81 -14.71
C ASP A 466 25.54 -26.65 -14.88
N ILE A 467 25.10 -26.44 -16.12
CA ILE A 467 23.69 -26.28 -16.49
C ILE A 467 23.01 -27.66 -16.54
N LEU A 468 21.81 -27.79 -15.98
CA LEU A 468 21.09 -29.07 -15.92
C LEU A 468 20.29 -29.36 -17.21
N ILE A 469 19.57 -28.36 -17.71
CA ILE A 469 18.74 -28.42 -18.91
C ILE A 469 19.49 -27.71 -20.03
N GLU A 470 19.88 -28.47 -21.05
CA GLU A 470 20.53 -27.98 -22.25
C GLU A 470 19.52 -27.86 -23.40
N GLU A 471 19.73 -26.87 -24.27
CA GLU A 471 18.94 -26.67 -25.47
C GLU A 471 19.68 -27.25 -26.67
N GLU A 472 19.17 -28.35 -27.23
CA GLU A 472 19.74 -29.04 -28.39
C GLU A 472 18.71 -29.06 -29.54
N ASP A 473 18.95 -28.23 -30.56
CA ASP A 473 18.11 -28.07 -31.75
C ASP A 473 16.62 -27.77 -31.40
N GLU A 474 15.72 -28.73 -31.60
CA GLU A 474 14.27 -28.61 -31.31
C GLU A 474 13.86 -29.25 -29.98
N TYR A 475 14.84 -29.64 -29.15
CA TYR A 475 14.63 -30.36 -27.90
C TYR A 475 15.31 -29.68 -26.71
N PHE A 476 14.75 -29.92 -25.52
CA PHE A 476 15.44 -29.74 -24.25
C PHE A 476 15.88 -31.10 -23.73
N THR A 477 17.15 -31.21 -23.35
CA THR A 477 17.74 -32.45 -22.85
C THR A 477 18.32 -32.24 -21.45
N ILE A 478 18.20 -33.25 -20.60
CA ILE A 478 18.85 -33.27 -19.27
C ILE A 478 19.91 -34.37 -19.26
N ASN A 479 21.12 -34.03 -18.83
CA ASN A 479 22.15 -35.03 -18.60
C ASN A 479 21.76 -35.92 -17.41
N THR A 480 21.59 -37.22 -17.68
CA THR A 480 21.16 -38.20 -16.66
C THR A 480 22.16 -38.37 -15.50
N GLU A 481 23.46 -38.09 -15.71
CA GLU A 481 24.46 -38.13 -14.64
C GLU A 481 24.29 -36.95 -13.68
N TYR A 482 23.94 -35.78 -14.20
CA TYR A 482 23.63 -34.59 -13.39
C TYR A 482 22.30 -34.75 -12.66
N TYR A 483 21.28 -35.29 -13.33
CA TYR A 483 20.00 -35.58 -12.68
C TYR A 483 20.13 -36.52 -11.47
N LYS A 484 20.98 -37.56 -11.56
CA LYS A 484 21.22 -38.51 -10.46
C LYS A 484 21.87 -37.88 -9.23
N LYS A 485 22.65 -36.81 -9.40
CA LYS A 485 23.27 -36.07 -8.29
C LYS A 485 22.27 -35.23 -7.51
N LEU A 486 21.10 -34.94 -8.09
CA LEU A 486 20.04 -34.12 -7.47
C LEU A 486 19.08 -34.94 -6.62
N LEU A 487 19.15 -36.28 -6.71
CA LEU A 487 18.28 -37.20 -5.99
C LEU A 487 18.84 -37.51 -4.59
N ASN A 488 17.95 -37.65 -3.61
CA ASN A 488 18.27 -38.30 -2.34
C ASN A 488 18.51 -39.79 -2.61
N ASN A 489 19.76 -40.17 -2.89
CA ASN A 489 20.13 -41.59 -2.97
C ASN A 489 20.29 -42.13 -1.54
N ASP A 490 19.52 -43.17 -1.20
CA ASP A 490 19.84 -44.08 -0.09
C ASP A 490 21.15 -44.85 -0.37
#